data_AF-A0A429EQW5-F1
#
_entry.id   AF-A0A429EQW5-F1
#
_cell.length_a   1.000
_cell.length_b   1.000
_cell.length_c   1.000
_cell.angle_alpha   90.00
_cell.angle_beta   90.00
_cell.angle_gamma   90.00
#
_symmetry.space_group_name_H-M   'P 1'
#
loop_
_entity.id
_entity.type
_entity.pdbx_description
1 polymer ?
#
loop_
_entity_poly.entity_id
_entity_poly.type
_entity_poly.pdbx_seq_one_letter_code
_entity_poly.pdbx_strand_id
1 'polypeptide(L)'
;MTATPPRDSAPDEPPEAPEPPARPAPSGPSEPARTGWTRRTLSTIPGRIRLQLALVLLAQAGLLAVLAVAVDDARDSVRMIGHEEGPQVVATGTLYFALSDMDAQVSNVLLIGADHGLGIGRAESLRIYEERRAQADAAAVQAAQLAGGDPALRRTVRDVLDGLGRYERLVGRALQLSEQAGHPPGELPPDVVDAYRQATDLMKLEILPKAYNITLDSGARVEQAYETERSDVLAGRAWLLLLGAVSLGLLLALQVYLARTFRRLLNPALVLATAGTVVLTAVAAALLTAHAGHIERAKEDGFDSILALSRARAISHNAFADESRFLLDPGRADTYDQVYLDKSLSVVYPDMGDRPLNLENYYAALQGALAAYEPGTGRDAPFLGFFGDAASAARRGREADALKRTLTAYLAVQRTDEEIRRRAAEGDRAAAIGLRMNRTAGALHDFAAYDAALDALTSVHRDALDDAVTAADGGLRGWTAVPAAAVAATALLAVAGVRPRLAEFR
;
A
#
# COMPACT_ATOMS: atom_id res chain seq x y z
N MET A 1 -40.15 37.76 82.63
CA MET A 1 -39.62 39.14 82.54
C MET A 1 -40.10 39.71 81.21
N THR A 2 -41.33 40.24 81.12
CA THR A 2 -41.68 41.67 81.26
C THR A 2 -40.96 42.59 80.28
N ALA A 3 -41.62 42.95 79.18
CA ALA A 3 -41.81 44.36 78.78
C ALA A 3 -42.73 44.48 77.54
N THR A 4 -43.88 45.09 77.77
CA THR A 4 -44.81 45.74 76.83
C THR A 4 -45.13 47.10 77.50
N PRO A 5 -45.63 48.18 76.87
CA PRO A 5 -45.45 48.84 75.56
C PRO A 5 -44.92 50.31 75.80
N PRO A 6 -45.15 51.36 74.97
CA PRO A 6 -46.48 51.94 74.73
C PRO A 6 -46.84 52.28 73.26
N ARG A 7 -48.15 52.27 73.01
CA ARG A 7 -48.87 53.02 71.96
C ARG A 7 -49.27 54.38 72.53
N ASP A 8 -49.36 55.38 71.66
CA ASP A 8 -50.14 56.63 71.77
C ASP A 8 -49.91 57.41 70.45
N SER A 9 -50.80 58.11 69.73
CA SER A 9 -52.23 58.39 69.79
C SER A 9 -52.64 58.97 68.42
N ALA A 10 -53.85 58.68 67.91
CA ALA A 10 -54.55 59.48 66.88
C ALA A 10 -55.14 60.77 67.54
N PRO A 11 -55.68 61.82 66.87
CA PRO A 11 -56.50 61.81 65.62
C PRO A 11 -56.40 63.06 64.67
N ASP A 12 -56.86 62.93 63.42
CA ASP A 12 -57.84 63.84 62.76
C ASP A 12 -58.09 63.43 61.29
N GLU A 13 -59.34 63.13 60.98
CA GLU A 13 -59.99 63.04 59.65
C GLU A 13 -61.08 64.14 59.63
N PRO A 14 -61.61 64.72 58.52
CA PRO A 14 -62.06 64.05 57.26
C PRO A 14 -61.92 64.98 55.99
N PRO A 15 -62.56 64.80 54.80
CA PRO A 15 -63.61 63.85 54.39
C PRO A 15 -63.49 63.13 53.01
N GLU A 16 -63.83 61.85 53.06
CA GLU A 16 -64.88 61.12 52.32
C GLU A 16 -65.52 61.73 51.05
N ALA A 17 -65.46 60.93 49.96
CA ALA A 17 -66.41 60.89 48.84
C ALA A 17 -66.29 59.49 48.13
N PRO A 18 -67.32 58.95 47.45
CA PRO A 18 -68.09 57.78 47.91
C PRO A 18 -67.88 56.47 47.11
N GLU A 19 -68.11 55.31 47.75
CA GLU A 19 -68.44 54.00 47.14
C GLU A 19 -69.95 53.92 46.79
N PRO A 20 -70.51 53.05 45.89
CA PRO A 20 -70.37 51.56 45.88
C PRO A 20 -70.69 50.89 44.49
N PRO A 21 -71.15 49.61 44.30
CA PRO A 21 -71.00 48.33 45.03
C PRO A 21 -70.59 47.07 44.18
N ALA A 22 -70.22 46.00 44.92
CA ALA A 22 -70.49 44.54 44.76
C ALA A 22 -69.56 43.59 43.94
N ARG A 23 -69.11 42.53 44.67
CA ARG A 23 -68.26 41.37 44.28
C ARG A 23 -69.06 40.25 43.55
N PRO A 24 -68.41 39.24 42.92
CA PRO A 24 -68.09 38.01 43.68
C PRO A 24 -66.75 37.28 43.34
N ALA A 25 -66.23 36.61 44.39
CA ALA A 25 -65.42 35.38 44.56
C ALA A 25 -64.45 34.79 43.47
N PRO A 26 -63.39 34.06 43.89
CA PRO A 26 -62.24 33.69 43.07
C PRO A 26 -62.38 32.34 42.35
N SER A 27 -61.74 32.20 41.18
CA SER A 27 -61.49 30.90 40.52
C SER A 27 -59.99 30.72 40.26
N GLY A 28 -59.52 29.50 40.49
CA GLY A 28 -58.13 29.08 40.74
C GLY A 28 -57.04 29.43 39.70
N PRO A 29 -55.77 29.12 40.01
CA PRO A 29 -54.66 29.40 39.12
C PRO A 29 -54.73 28.47 37.89
N SER A 30 -55.02 29.04 36.73
CA SER A 30 -54.86 28.34 35.45
C SER A 30 -53.38 28.29 35.06
N GLU A 31 -52.87 27.06 34.96
CA GLU A 31 -51.54 26.70 34.48
C GLU A 31 -51.13 27.46 33.20
N PRO A 32 -49.86 27.87 33.04
CA PRO A 32 -49.37 28.35 31.77
C PRO A 32 -49.26 27.17 30.79
N ALA A 33 -50.06 27.23 29.73
CA ALA A 33 -50.00 26.31 28.59
C ALA A 33 -48.59 26.34 27.96
N ARG A 34 -47.72 25.44 28.38
CA ARG A 34 -46.46 25.13 27.70
C ARG A 34 -46.75 24.10 26.61
N THR A 35 -46.22 24.35 25.42
CA THR A 35 -46.15 23.43 24.24
C THR A 35 -47.39 23.28 23.35
N GLY A 36 -47.82 24.37 22.68
CA GLY A 36 -48.81 24.30 21.59
C GLY A 36 -48.46 25.05 20.30
N TRP A 37 -47.37 25.84 20.27
CA TRP A 37 -47.13 26.80 19.17
C TRP A 37 -46.36 26.21 17.98
N THR A 38 -45.54 25.18 18.19
CA THR A 38 -44.70 24.58 17.14
C THR A 38 -45.48 23.64 16.20
N ARG A 39 -46.60 23.04 16.63
CA ARG A 39 -47.39 22.13 15.79
C ARG A 39 -48.45 22.82 14.91
N ARG A 40 -48.95 24.00 15.28
CA ARG A 40 -49.97 24.75 14.49
C ARG A 40 -49.38 25.58 13.34
N THR A 41 -48.10 25.92 13.38
CA THR A 41 -47.43 26.69 12.33
C THR A 41 -46.99 25.82 11.13
N LEU A 42 -46.76 24.52 11.35
CA LEU A 42 -46.37 23.55 10.33
C LEU A 42 -47.52 23.07 9.42
N SER A 43 -48.78 23.30 9.79
CA SER A 43 -49.95 22.92 8.98
C SER A 43 -50.36 23.99 7.95
N THR A 44 -49.76 25.18 8.00
CA THR A 44 -50.02 26.27 7.06
C THR A 44 -49.18 26.13 5.78
N ILE A 45 -49.70 26.60 4.65
CA ILE A 45 -48.97 26.59 3.35
C ILE A 45 -47.56 27.21 3.48
N PRO A 46 -47.35 28.35 4.16
CA PRO A 46 -46.01 28.91 4.37
C PRO A 46 -45.12 28.05 5.27
N GLY A 47 -45.68 27.39 6.29
CA GLY A 47 -44.96 26.47 7.17
C GLY A 47 -44.42 25.24 6.45
N ARG A 48 -45.21 24.66 5.54
CA ARG A 48 -44.80 23.53 4.70
C ARG A 48 -43.68 23.90 3.73
N ILE A 49 -43.75 25.08 3.12
CA ILE A 49 -42.69 25.60 2.22
C ILE A 49 -41.39 25.85 2.99
N ARG A 50 -41.45 26.43 4.20
CA ARG A 50 -40.26 26.64 5.04
C ARG A 50 -39.63 25.33 5.51
N LEU A 51 -40.44 24.33 5.87
CA LEU A 51 -39.95 23.00 6.26
C LEU A 51 -39.25 22.30 5.09
N GLN A 52 -39.84 22.32 3.89
CA GLN A 52 -39.23 21.72 2.71
C GLN A 52 -37.93 22.44 2.29
N LEU A 53 -37.88 23.77 2.37
CA LEU A 53 -36.64 24.52 2.13
C LEU A 53 -35.56 24.19 3.16
N ALA A 54 -35.93 24.07 4.44
CA ALA A 54 -34.99 23.66 5.49
C ALA A 54 -34.44 22.24 5.25
N LEU A 55 -35.28 21.30 4.82
CA LEU A 55 -34.86 19.95 4.44
C LEU A 55 -33.92 19.94 3.23
N VAL A 56 -34.18 20.76 2.21
CA VAL A 56 -33.29 20.91 1.04
C VAL A 56 -31.94 21.48 1.45
N LEU A 57 -31.91 22.53 2.29
CA LEU A 57 -30.66 23.13 2.77
C LEU A 57 -29.87 22.16 3.66
N LEU A 58 -30.56 21.37 4.49
CA LEU A 58 -29.94 20.35 5.33
C LEU A 58 -29.36 19.21 4.49
N ALA A 59 -30.05 18.78 3.44
CA ALA A 59 -29.54 17.78 2.49
C ALA A 59 -28.32 18.29 1.70
N GLN A 60 -28.32 19.57 1.32
CA GLN A 60 -27.16 20.22 0.67
C GLN A 60 -25.95 20.37 1.61
N ALA A 61 -26.19 20.72 2.88
CA ALA A 61 -25.14 20.77 3.90
C ALA A 61 -24.57 19.37 4.18
N GLY A 62 -25.43 18.35 4.25
CA GLY A 62 -25.01 16.95 4.36
C GLY A 62 -24.17 16.48 3.16
N LEU A 63 -24.57 16.85 1.94
CA LEU A 63 -23.80 16.56 0.74
C LEU A 63 -22.41 17.21 0.77
N LEU A 64 -22.32 18.48 1.20
CA LEU A 64 -21.03 19.16 1.37
C LEU A 64 -20.16 18.50 2.43
N ALA A 65 -20.74 18.08 3.55
CA ALA A 65 -20.01 17.42 4.64
C ALA A 65 -19.43 16.07 4.19
N VAL A 66 -20.25 15.21 3.56
CA VAL A 66 -19.76 13.92 3.02
C VAL A 66 -18.68 14.15 1.97
N LEU A 67 -18.86 15.15 1.13
CA LEU A 67 -17.90 15.49 0.10
C LEU A 67 -16.57 16.02 0.68
N ALA A 68 -16.63 16.81 1.75
CA ALA A 68 -15.45 17.27 2.48
C ALA A 68 -14.70 16.10 3.12
N VAL A 69 -15.41 15.19 3.79
CA VAL A 69 -14.83 13.97 4.39
C VAL A 69 -14.22 13.09 3.31
N ALA A 70 -14.92 12.83 2.22
CA ALA A 70 -14.41 12.01 1.12
C ALA A 70 -13.16 12.59 0.45
N VAL A 71 -13.03 13.92 0.40
CA VAL A 71 -11.84 14.60 -0.11
C VAL A 71 -10.69 14.57 0.91
N ASP A 72 -11.00 14.62 2.20
CA ASP A 72 -10.01 14.52 3.28
C ASP A 72 -9.46 13.11 3.38
N ASP A 73 -10.32 12.08 3.41
CA ASP A 73 -9.92 10.68 3.34
C ASP A 73 -9.09 10.40 2.09
N ALA A 74 -9.51 10.91 0.92
CA ALA A 74 -8.76 10.76 -0.32
C ALA A 74 -7.38 11.44 -0.26
N ARG A 75 -7.20 12.50 0.54
CA ARG A 75 -5.90 13.15 0.75
C ARG A 75 -5.03 12.38 1.73
N ASP A 76 -5.62 11.88 2.80
CA ASP A 76 -4.91 11.12 3.83
C ASP A 76 -4.44 9.77 3.28
N SER A 77 -5.26 9.04 2.52
CA SER A 77 -4.86 7.81 1.82
C SER A 77 -3.71 8.04 0.83
N VAL A 78 -3.77 9.10 0.01
CA VAL A 78 -2.71 9.42 -0.97
C VAL A 78 -1.41 9.84 -0.27
N ARG A 79 -1.52 10.54 0.86
CA ARG A 79 -0.36 10.95 1.66
C ARG A 79 0.30 9.77 2.36
N MET A 80 -0.48 8.81 2.85
CA MET A 80 0.02 7.58 3.48
C MET A 80 0.77 6.71 2.45
N ILE A 81 0.16 6.46 1.28
CA ILE A 81 0.76 5.66 0.21
C ILE A 81 2.00 6.33 -0.40
N GLY A 82 1.96 7.65 -0.61
CA GLY A 82 3.02 8.40 -1.30
C GLY A 82 4.20 8.85 -0.44
N HIS A 83 4.03 9.10 0.86
CA HIS A 83 5.07 9.71 1.70
C HIS A 83 5.56 8.85 2.87
N GLU A 84 4.81 7.81 3.29
CA GLU A 84 5.21 6.97 4.43
C GLU A 84 5.55 5.52 4.02
N GLU A 85 4.81 4.92 3.06
CA GLU A 85 4.97 3.48 2.77
C GLU A 85 5.94 3.14 1.62
N GLY A 86 6.14 4.03 0.64
CA GLY A 86 7.09 3.83 -0.48
C GLY A 86 8.54 3.57 -0.05
N PRO A 87 9.12 4.34 0.90
CA PRO A 87 10.48 4.10 1.42
C PRO A 87 10.63 2.78 2.19
N GLN A 88 9.54 2.24 2.76
CA GLN A 88 9.57 1.02 3.59
C GLN A 88 9.75 -0.26 2.76
N VAL A 89 9.16 -0.33 1.56
CA VAL A 89 9.30 -1.48 0.65
C VAL A 89 10.74 -1.58 0.13
N VAL A 90 11.34 -0.44 -0.23
CA VAL A 90 12.74 -0.39 -0.65
C VAL A 90 13.65 -0.80 0.51
N ALA A 91 13.41 -0.30 1.72
CA ALA A 91 14.26 -0.59 2.88
C ALA A 91 14.24 -2.08 3.28
N THR A 92 13.06 -2.70 3.36
CA THR A 92 12.93 -4.10 3.83
C THR A 92 13.39 -5.11 2.79
N GLY A 93 13.09 -4.88 1.50
CA GLY A 93 13.66 -5.65 0.39
C GLY A 93 15.19 -5.52 0.30
N THR A 94 15.72 -4.32 0.57
CA THR A 94 17.16 -4.06 0.61
C THR A 94 17.86 -4.86 1.70
N LEU A 95 17.24 -5.03 2.88
CA LEU A 95 17.84 -5.82 3.97
C LEU A 95 18.08 -7.27 3.55
N TYR A 96 17.05 -7.97 3.06
CA TYR A 96 17.21 -9.37 2.64
C TYR A 96 18.21 -9.50 1.49
N PHE A 97 18.12 -8.59 0.51
CA PHE A 97 19.03 -8.56 -0.63
C PHE A 97 20.48 -8.36 -0.19
N ALA A 98 20.76 -7.34 0.63
CA ALA A 98 22.10 -7.02 1.08
C ALA A 98 22.71 -8.18 1.89
N LEU A 99 21.93 -8.82 2.77
CA LEU A 99 22.36 -10.01 3.51
C LEU A 99 22.67 -11.19 2.58
N SER A 100 21.85 -11.40 1.55
CA SER A 100 22.05 -12.51 0.60
C SER A 100 23.28 -12.30 -0.28
N ASP A 101 23.45 -11.09 -0.83
CA ASP A 101 24.61 -10.75 -1.67
C ASP A 101 25.90 -10.71 -0.82
N MET A 102 25.83 -10.22 0.42
CA MET A 102 26.96 -10.29 1.36
C MET A 102 27.43 -11.75 1.55
N ASP A 103 26.54 -12.72 1.80
CA ASP A 103 26.92 -14.14 1.93
C ASP A 103 27.40 -14.76 0.61
N ALA A 104 26.87 -14.28 -0.53
CA ALA A 104 27.35 -14.66 -1.85
C ALA A 104 28.80 -14.24 -2.08
N GLN A 105 29.18 -13.02 -1.68
CA GLN A 105 30.56 -12.55 -1.83
C GLN A 105 31.56 -13.33 -0.99
N VAL A 106 31.17 -13.79 0.22
CA VAL A 106 32.02 -14.68 1.02
C VAL A 106 32.29 -15.98 0.26
N SER A 107 31.25 -16.58 -0.34
CA SER A 107 31.42 -17.79 -1.16
C SER A 107 32.38 -17.55 -2.33
N ASN A 108 32.30 -16.40 -3.01
CA ASN A 108 33.19 -16.06 -4.11
C ASN A 108 34.64 -15.89 -3.64
N VAL A 109 34.87 -15.19 -2.52
CA VAL A 109 36.21 -15.02 -1.93
C VAL A 109 36.83 -16.36 -1.57
N LEU A 110 36.05 -17.25 -0.96
CA LEU A 110 36.49 -18.61 -0.66
C LEU A 110 36.74 -19.43 -1.93
N LEU A 111 35.93 -19.27 -2.99
CA LEU A 111 36.12 -20.02 -4.24
C LEU A 111 37.38 -19.61 -4.96
N ILE A 112 37.72 -18.32 -4.91
CA ILE A 112 38.93 -17.74 -5.51
C ILE A 112 40.20 -18.28 -4.83
N GLY A 113 40.18 -18.49 -3.52
CA GLY A 113 41.35 -18.97 -2.78
C GLY A 113 42.54 -18.02 -2.91
N ALA A 114 43.70 -18.58 -3.31
CA ALA A 114 44.95 -17.84 -3.53
C ALA A 114 45.10 -17.23 -4.94
N ASP A 115 44.15 -17.46 -5.86
CA ASP A 115 44.22 -16.88 -7.21
C ASP A 115 43.81 -15.40 -7.19
N HIS A 116 44.54 -14.54 -7.92
CA HIS A 116 44.24 -13.11 -8.01
C HIS A 116 43.53 -12.70 -9.31
N GLY A 117 43.52 -13.57 -10.33
CA GLY A 117 42.92 -13.31 -11.64
C GLY A 117 41.53 -13.92 -11.84
N LEU A 118 41.04 -14.73 -10.88
CA LEU A 118 39.75 -15.39 -11.00
C LEU A 118 38.58 -14.44 -10.69
N GLY A 119 37.64 -14.37 -11.63
CA GLY A 119 36.46 -13.52 -11.57
C GLY A 119 36.74 -12.06 -11.31
N ILE A 120 35.90 -11.42 -10.49
CA ILE A 120 36.08 -9.99 -10.17
C ILE A 120 37.31 -9.73 -9.28
N GLY A 121 37.92 -10.80 -8.74
CA GLY A 121 39.09 -10.76 -7.89
C GLY A 121 38.73 -10.69 -6.40
N ARG A 122 39.59 -11.28 -5.56
CA ARG A 122 39.40 -11.37 -4.11
C ARG A 122 39.14 -10.01 -3.44
N ALA A 123 39.95 -9.00 -3.78
CA ALA A 123 39.85 -7.66 -3.18
C ALA A 123 38.53 -6.97 -3.52
N GLU A 124 38.04 -7.15 -4.75
CA GLU A 124 36.78 -6.56 -5.19
C GLU A 124 35.57 -7.25 -4.54
N SER A 125 35.58 -8.58 -4.46
CA SER A 125 34.53 -9.32 -3.73
C SER A 125 34.47 -8.93 -2.25
N LEU A 126 35.62 -8.70 -1.61
CA LEU A 126 35.68 -8.19 -0.23
C LEU A 126 35.17 -6.74 -0.12
N ARG A 127 35.45 -5.89 -1.11
CA ARG A 127 34.90 -4.52 -1.16
C ARG A 127 33.37 -4.54 -1.25
N ILE A 128 32.81 -5.38 -2.13
CA ILE A 128 31.36 -5.54 -2.26
C ILE A 128 30.77 -6.11 -0.97
N TYR A 129 31.42 -7.10 -0.35
CA TYR A 129 31.01 -7.62 0.95
C TYR A 129 30.86 -6.51 2.01
N GLU A 130 31.85 -5.62 2.16
CA GLU A 130 31.78 -4.51 3.12
C GLU A 130 30.69 -3.50 2.76
N GLU A 131 30.48 -3.21 1.48
CA GLU A 131 29.40 -2.34 1.02
C GLU A 131 28.03 -2.91 1.34
N ARG A 132 27.84 -4.21 1.11
CA ARG A 132 26.58 -4.91 1.44
C ARG A 132 26.38 -5.03 2.93
N ARG A 133 27.44 -5.21 3.72
CA ARG A 133 27.37 -5.19 5.19
C ARG A 133 26.84 -3.84 5.69
N ALA A 134 27.46 -2.74 5.25
CA ALA A 134 27.00 -1.40 5.60
C ALA A 134 25.57 -1.11 5.13
N GLN A 135 25.20 -1.61 3.94
CA GLN A 135 23.84 -1.48 3.42
C GLN A 135 22.81 -2.29 4.23
N ALA A 136 23.17 -3.51 4.66
CA ALA A 136 22.32 -4.33 5.52
C ALA A 136 22.11 -3.66 6.88
N ASP A 137 23.16 -3.11 7.49
CA ASP A 137 23.08 -2.36 8.75
C ASP A 137 22.14 -1.15 8.63
N ALA A 138 22.33 -0.34 7.58
CA ALA A 138 21.48 0.83 7.33
C ALA A 138 20.01 0.43 7.12
N ALA A 139 19.76 -0.62 6.33
CA ALA A 139 18.42 -1.13 6.06
C ALA A 139 17.76 -1.70 7.33
N ALA A 140 18.52 -2.39 8.18
CA ALA A 140 18.02 -2.90 9.46
C ALA A 140 17.67 -1.76 10.43
N VAL A 141 18.50 -0.72 10.52
CA VAL A 141 18.20 0.48 11.33
C VAL A 141 16.95 1.18 10.82
N GLN A 142 16.82 1.35 9.51
CA GLN A 142 15.63 1.94 8.90
C GLN A 142 14.38 1.09 9.18
N ALA A 143 14.46 -0.24 9.04
CA ALA A 143 13.37 -1.14 9.40
C ALA A 143 12.99 -1.05 10.88
N ALA A 144 13.96 -0.88 11.79
CA ALA A 144 13.69 -0.66 13.22
C ALA A 144 12.95 0.65 13.49
N GLN A 145 13.28 1.73 12.75
CA GLN A 145 12.61 3.03 12.88
C GLN A 145 11.17 2.95 12.35
N LEU A 146 10.98 2.31 11.21
CA LEU A 146 9.67 2.10 10.58
C LEU A 146 8.76 1.15 11.38
N ALA A 147 9.35 0.27 12.19
CA ALA A 147 8.59 -0.61 13.07
C ALA A 147 7.75 0.15 14.12
N GLY A 148 8.05 1.42 14.37
CA GLY A 148 7.27 2.30 15.25
C GLY A 148 6.98 1.68 16.61
N GLY A 149 5.68 1.52 16.91
CA GLY A 149 5.19 0.96 18.17
C GLY A 149 5.28 -0.57 18.30
N ASP A 150 5.47 -1.31 17.21
CA ASP A 150 5.35 -2.78 17.22
C ASP A 150 6.50 -3.44 18.01
N PRO A 151 6.23 -4.08 19.17
CA PRO A 151 7.26 -4.77 19.92
C PRO A 151 7.75 -6.04 19.23
N ALA A 152 6.94 -6.70 18.38
CA ALA A 152 7.29 -7.93 17.69
C ALA A 152 8.26 -7.66 16.55
N LEU A 153 7.94 -6.72 15.66
CA LEU A 153 8.85 -6.34 14.58
C LEU A 153 10.19 -5.79 15.09
N ARG A 154 10.17 -4.95 16.13
CA ARG A 154 11.41 -4.48 16.78
C ARG A 154 12.25 -5.62 17.38
N ARG A 155 11.62 -6.71 17.83
CA ARG A 155 12.33 -7.91 18.29
C ARG A 155 12.96 -8.63 17.10
N THR A 156 12.21 -8.84 16.03
CA THR A 156 12.71 -9.48 14.80
C THR A 156 13.91 -8.73 14.21
N VAL A 157 13.87 -7.39 14.14
CA VAL A 157 15.01 -6.60 13.65
C VAL A 157 16.24 -6.75 14.55
N ARG A 158 16.06 -6.72 15.88
CA ARG A 158 17.16 -6.96 16.84
C ARG A 158 17.77 -8.35 16.66
N ASP A 159 16.94 -9.37 16.51
CA ASP A 159 17.40 -10.73 16.27
C ASP A 159 18.23 -10.86 14.97
N VAL A 160 17.86 -10.12 13.92
CA VAL A 160 18.62 -10.05 12.66
C VAL A 160 19.99 -9.40 12.89
N LEU A 161 20.05 -8.27 13.59
CA LEU A 161 21.30 -7.58 13.91
C LEU A 161 22.23 -8.43 14.81
N ASP A 162 21.66 -9.08 15.83
CA ASP A 162 22.43 -9.99 16.70
C ASP A 162 22.93 -11.22 15.93
N GLY A 163 22.12 -11.74 15.01
CA GLY A 163 22.50 -12.80 14.09
C GLY A 163 23.64 -12.37 13.17
N LEU A 164 23.56 -11.16 12.61
CA LEU A 164 24.58 -10.59 11.72
C LEU A 164 25.95 -10.49 12.41
N GLY A 165 26.00 -9.99 13.65
CA GLY A 165 27.26 -9.95 14.42
C GLY A 165 27.85 -11.35 14.67
N ARG A 166 27.00 -12.36 14.93
CA ARG A 166 27.46 -13.76 15.06
C ARG A 166 27.98 -14.31 13.73
N TYR A 167 27.31 -13.98 12.63
CA TYR A 167 27.68 -14.37 11.27
C TYR A 167 29.03 -13.79 10.86
N GLU A 168 29.24 -12.48 11.03
CA GLU A 168 30.49 -11.79 10.71
C GLU A 168 31.69 -12.41 11.42
N ARG A 169 31.53 -12.78 12.70
CA ARG A 169 32.57 -13.49 13.45
C ARG A 169 32.93 -14.85 12.85
N LEU A 170 31.94 -15.61 12.37
CA LEU A 170 32.17 -16.91 11.74
C LEU A 170 32.81 -16.77 10.36
N VAL A 171 32.35 -15.79 9.56
CA VAL A 171 32.96 -15.44 8.27
C VAL A 171 34.40 -14.99 8.45
N GLY A 172 34.68 -14.10 9.41
CA GLY A 172 36.04 -13.65 9.70
C GLY A 172 36.97 -14.81 10.03
N ARG A 173 36.49 -15.80 10.80
CA ARG A 173 37.23 -17.05 11.05
C ARG A 173 37.47 -17.85 9.78
N ALA A 174 36.44 -18.07 8.95
CA ALA A 174 36.57 -18.82 7.71
C ALA A 174 37.56 -18.16 6.72
N LEU A 175 37.48 -16.83 6.58
CA LEU A 175 38.37 -16.05 5.73
C LEU A 175 39.82 -16.09 6.23
N GLN A 176 40.03 -15.99 7.54
CA GLN A 176 41.36 -16.09 8.15
C GLN A 176 41.98 -17.48 7.93
N LEU A 177 41.22 -18.55 8.12
CA LEU A 177 41.68 -19.92 7.87
C LEU A 177 41.99 -20.14 6.37
N SER A 178 41.14 -19.63 5.48
CA SER A 178 41.35 -19.69 4.03
C SER A 178 42.65 -18.99 3.61
N GLU A 179 42.91 -17.79 4.16
CA GLU A 179 44.13 -17.03 3.90
C GLU A 179 45.38 -17.76 4.40
N GLN A 180 45.33 -18.35 5.61
CA GLN A 180 46.45 -19.11 6.17
C GLN A 180 46.75 -20.38 5.38
N ALA A 181 45.72 -21.03 4.82
CA ALA A 181 45.87 -22.26 4.06
C ALA A 181 46.43 -22.05 2.64
N GLY A 182 46.21 -20.87 2.04
CA GLY A 182 46.72 -20.55 0.71
C GLY A 182 46.25 -21.53 -0.38
N HIS A 183 45.00 -21.98 -0.29
CA HIS A 183 44.48 -23.06 -1.11
C HIS A 183 44.19 -22.63 -2.57
N PRO A 184 44.26 -23.55 -3.55
CA PRO A 184 43.90 -23.24 -4.93
C PRO A 184 42.38 -23.06 -5.08
N PRO A 185 41.92 -22.48 -6.21
CA PRO A 185 40.50 -22.24 -6.44
C PRO A 185 39.63 -23.48 -6.29
N GLY A 186 38.55 -23.37 -5.52
CA GLY A 186 37.57 -24.43 -5.31
C GLY A 186 38.02 -25.65 -4.49
N GLU A 187 39.24 -25.67 -3.98
CA GLU A 187 39.74 -26.73 -3.08
C GLU A 187 39.83 -26.22 -1.65
N LEU A 188 38.69 -26.14 -0.95
CA LEU A 188 38.66 -25.62 0.41
C LEU A 188 39.19 -26.66 1.42
N PRO A 189 40.09 -26.26 2.34
CA PRO A 189 40.46 -27.07 3.49
C PRO A 189 39.25 -27.42 4.36
N PRO A 190 39.21 -28.60 5.00
CA PRO A 190 38.05 -29.06 5.78
C PRO A 190 37.64 -28.10 6.91
N ASP A 191 38.61 -27.48 7.58
CA ASP A 191 38.39 -26.52 8.66
C ASP A 191 37.79 -25.18 8.17
N VAL A 192 38.16 -24.75 6.96
CA VAL A 192 37.55 -23.61 6.27
C VAL A 192 36.10 -23.94 5.90
N VAL A 193 35.85 -25.12 5.32
CA VAL A 193 34.50 -25.58 4.98
C VAL A 193 33.61 -25.61 6.22
N ASP A 194 34.08 -26.19 7.33
CA ASP A 194 33.28 -26.30 8.56
C ASP A 194 33.00 -24.95 9.22
N ALA A 195 33.95 -24.00 9.18
CA ALA A 195 33.72 -22.65 9.65
C ALA A 195 32.71 -21.91 8.75
N TYR A 196 32.81 -22.07 7.44
CA TYR A 196 31.90 -21.45 6.48
C TYR A 196 30.49 -22.06 6.56
N ARG A 197 30.36 -23.38 6.74
CA ARG A 197 29.08 -24.06 6.98
C ARG A 197 28.34 -23.46 8.17
N GLN A 198 29.02 -23.25 9.30
CA GLN A 198 28.41 -22.61 10.47
C GLN A 198 27.90 -21.19 10.16
N ALA A 199 28.66 -20.41 9.39
CA ALA A 199 28.25 -19.08 8.98
C ALA A 199 27.01 -19.13 8.07
N THR A 200 27.04 -19.95 7.01
CA THR A 200 25.92 -20.01 6.05
C THR A 200 24.68 -20.68 6.65
N ASP A 201 24.83 -21.66 7.55
CA ASP A 201 23.70 -22.25 8.26
C ASP A 201 23.02 -21.19 9.15
N LEU A 202 23.77 -20.34 9.84
CA LEU A 202 23.22 -19.21 10.58
C LEU A 202 22.50 -18.20 9.66
N MET A 203 23.12 -17.85 8.52
CA MET A 203 22.51 -16.94 7.55
C MET A 203 21.19 -17.50 6.99
N LYS A 204 21.18 -18.77 6.57
CA LYS A 204 20.06 -19.41 5.88
C LYS A 204 18.93 -19.82 6.82
N LEU A 205 19.24 -20.29 8.02
CA LEU A 205 18.25 -20.86 8.94
C LEU A 205 17.71 -19.83 9.95
N GLU A 206 18.48 -18.79 10.27
CA GLU A 206 18.06 -17.78 11.26
C GLU A 206 17.87 -16.39 10.65
N ILE A 207 18.90 -15.85 9.97
CA ILE A 207 18.94 -14.43 9.61
C ILE A 207 17.98 -14.13 8.44
N LEU A 208 18.15 -14.81 7.30
CA LEU A 208 17.37 -14.56 6.09
C LEU A 208 15.87 -14.82 6.29
N PRO A 209 15.41 -15.88 6.97
CA PRO A 209 13.99 -16.06 7.25
C PRO A 209 13.40 -14.92 8.08
N LYS A 210 14.15 -14.38 9.06
CA LYS A 210 13.71 -13.23 9.86
C LYS A 210 13.69 -11.94 9.03
N ALA A 211 14.70 -11.70 8.20
CA ALA A 211 14.72 -10.58 7.27
C ALA A 211 13.56 -10.65 6.25
N TYR A 212 13.23 -11.86 5.80
CA TYR A 212 12.09 -12.11 4.93
C TYR A 212 10.76 -11.83 5.64
N ASN A 213 10.62 -12.26 6.90
CA ASN A 213 9.43 -11.98 7.71
C ASN A 213 9.22 -10.48 7.95
N ILE A 214 10.29 -9.69 8.13
CA ILE A 214 10.20 -8.22 8.20
C ILE A 214 9.58 -7.65 6.91
N THR A 215 9.93 -8.25 5.76
CA THR A 215 9.40 -7.88 4.44
C THR A 215 7.93 -8.31 4.26
N LEU A 216 7.55 -9.49 4.74
CA LEU A 216 6.16 -10.01 4.69
C LEU A 216 5.21 -9.25 5.61
N ASP A 217 5.64 -8.99 6.85
CA ASP A 217 4.86 -8.29 7.88
C ASP A 217 4.61 -6.83 7.49
N SER A 218 5.52 -6.23 6.71
CA SER A 218 5.28 -4.92 6.09
C SER A 218 4.20 -4.99 5.01
N GLY A 219 4.16 -6.04 4.19
CA GLY A 219 3.10 -6.26 3.20
C GLY A 219 1.71 -6.49 3.81
N ALA A 220 1.61 -7.26 4.89
CA ALA A 220 0.35 -7.50 5.59
C ALA A 220 -0.22 -6.22 6.25
N ARG A 221 0.64 -5.30 6.70
CA ARG A 221 0.20 -3.99 7.20
C ARG A 221 -0.34 -3.10 6.09
N VAL A 222 0.32 -3.05 4.94
CA VAL A 222 -0.20 -2.32 3.77
C VAL A 222 -1.53 -2.92 3.32
N GLU A 223 -1.66 -4.25 3.33
CA GLU A 223 -2.91 -4.94 3.03
C GLU A 223 -4.02 -4.61 4.04
N GLN A 224 -3.72 -4.55 5.34
CA GLN A 224 -4.68 -4.19 6.38
C GLN A 224 -5.06 -2.70 6.39
N ALA A 225 -4.11 -1.80 6.15
CA ALA A 225 -4.36 -0.37 5.95
C ALA A 225 -5.27 -0.17 4.72
N TYR A 226 -4.97 -0.87 3.62
CA TYR A 226 -5.77 -0.88 2.41
C TYR A 226 -7.18 -1.46 2.61
N GLU A 227 -7.34 -2.58 3.31
CA GLU A 227 -8.66 -3.18 3.56
C GLU A 227 -9.54 -2.32 4.47
N THR A 228 -8.93 -1.68 5.47
CA THR A 228 -9.63 -0.75 6.38
C THR A 228 -10.11 0.47 5.59
N GLU A 229 -9.23 1.11 4.81
CA GLU A 229 -9.56 2.27 3.97
C GLU A 229 -10.57 1.92 2.86
N ARG A 230 -10.48 0.75 2.24
CA ARG A 230 -11.45 0.30 1.22
C ARG A 230 -12.85 0.16 1.78
N SER A 231 -12.98 -0.33 3.01
CA SER A 231 -14.27 -0.49 3.67
C SER A 231 -14.91 0.86 4.00
N ASP A 232 -14.11 1.84 4.41
CA ASP A 232 -14.55 3.20 4.72
C ASP A 232 -14.88 4.00 3.45
N VAL A 233 -14.10 3.83 2.37
CA VAL A 233 -14.35 4.45 1.05
C VAL A 233 -15.61 3.88 0.39
N LEU A 234 -15.85 2.56 0.47
CA LEU A 234 -17.09 1.94 -0.05
C LEU A 234 -18.32 2.31 0.78
N ALA A 235 -18.18 2.43 2.11
CA ALA A 235 -19.24 2.95 2.99
C ALA A 235 -19.54 4.43 2.70
N GLY A 236 -18.50 5.27 2.52
CA GLY A 236 -18.62 6.67 2.13
C GLY A 236 -19.32 6.86 0.79
N ARG A 237 -19.04 5.99 -0.20
CA ARG A 237 -19.73 5.97 -1.50
C ARG A 237 -21.21 5.64 -1.37
N ALA A 238 -21.57 4.64 -0.57
CA ALA A 238 -22.97 4.26 -0.33
C ALA A 238 -23.75 5.41 0.32
N TRP A 239 -23.15 6.08 1.32
CA TRP A 239 -23.73 7.26 1.96
C TRP A 239 -23.85 8.46 1.01
N LEU A 240 -22.85 8.73 0.17
CA LEU A 240 -22.90 9.82 -0.80
C LEU A 240 -24.03 9.62 -1.83
N LEU A 241 -24.15 8.41 -2.41
CA LEU A 241 -25.21 8.09 -3.36
C LEU A 241 -26.60 8.18 -2.72
N LEU A 242 -26.73 7.72 -1.47
CA LEU A 242 -27.96 7.81 -0.71
C LEU A 242 -28.35 9.28 -0.44
N LEU A 243 -27.42 10.10 0.06
CA LEU A 243 -27.66 11.53 0.35
C LEU A 243 -27.91 12.35 -0.93
N GLY A 244 -27.20 12.06 -2.02
CA GLY A 244 -27.45 12.64 -3.34
C GLY A 244 -28.87 12.34 -3.84
N ALA A 245 -29.28 11.07 -3.74
CA ALA A 245 -30.64 10.65 -4.12
C ALA A 245 -31.73 11.30 -3.24
N VAL A 246 -31.50 11.39 -1.93
CA VAL A 246 -32.41 12.06 -0.98
C VAL A 246 -32.54 13.56 -1.32
N SER A 247 -31.42 14.23 -1.60
CA SER A 247 -31.39 15.66 -1.96
C SER A 247 -32.16 15.94 -3.25
N LEU A 248 -31.96 15.11 -4.29
CA LEU A 248 -32.72 15.17 -5.54
C LEU A 248 -34.22 14.91 -5.32
N GLY A 249 -34.56 13.91 -4.50
CA GLY A 249 -35.95 13.61 -4.14
C GLY A 249 -36.66 14.77 -3.45
N LEU A 250 -35.98 15.46 -2.52
CA LEU A 250 -36.51 16.63 -1.82
C LEU A 250 -36.71 17.83 -2.76
N LEU A 251 -35.77 18.08 -3.68
CA LEU A 251 -35.90 19.13 -4.70
C LEU A 251 -37.07 18.87 -5.65
N LEU A 252 -37.22 17.63 -6.13
CA LEU A 252 -38.34 17.23 -6.98
C LEU A 252 -39.68 17.32 -6.23
N ALA A 253 -39.73 16.89 -4.97
CA ALA A 253 -40.94 17.01 -4.15
C ALA A 253 -41.35 18.47 -3.94
N LEU A 254 -40.39 19.36 -3.71
CA LEU A 254 -40.62 20.81 -3.60
C LEU A 254 -41.12 21.41 -4.93
N GLN A 255 -40.52 21.03 -6.06
CA GLN A 255 -40.97 21.47 -7.39
C GLN A 255 -42.39 20.98 -7.70
N VAL A 256 -42.70 19.70 -7.45
CA VAL A 256 -44.03 19.10 -7.68
C VAL A 256 -45.08 19.74 -6.77
N TYR A 257 -44.75 20.00 -5.49
CA TYR A 257 -45.64 20.67 -4.55
C TYR A 257 -45.97 22.10 -5.05
N LEU A 258 -44.96 22.87 -5.44
CA LEU A 258 -45.16 24.22 -5.96
C LEU A 258 -45.94 24.21 -7.29
N ALA A 259 -45.65 23.29 -8.19
CA ALA A 259 -46.35 23.17 -9.47
C ALA A 259 -47.83 22.81 -9.29
N ARG A 260 -48.14 21.88 -8.37
CA ARG A 260 -49.53 21.49 -8.06
C ARG A 260 -50.30 22.57 -7.32
N THR A 261 -49.66 23.29 -6.39
CA THR A 261 -50.34 24.32 -5.58
C THR A 261 -50.50 25.64 -6.33
N PHE A 262 -49.52 26.04 -7.16
CA PHE A 262 -49.50 27.36 -7.82
C PHE A 262 -49.72 27.33 -9.34
N ARG A 263 -50.00 26.15 -9.94
CA ARG A 263 -50.33 25.96 -11.37
C ARG A 263 -49.32 26.59 -12.37
N ARG A 264 -48.06 26.79 -11.95
CA ARG A 264 -46.98 27.34 -12.79
C ARG A 264 -45.91 26.27 -12.96
N LEU A 265 -45.64 25.89 -14.22
CA LEU A 265 -45.01 24.60 -14.51
C LEU A 265 -43.50 24.55 -14.23
N LEU A 266 -42.75 25.66 -14.27
CA LEU A 266 -41.30 25.65 -14.06
C LEU A 266 -40.80 26.92 -13.37
N ASN A 267 -40.12 26.76 -12.23
CA ASN A 267 -39.33 27.81 -11.60
C ASN A 267 -37.87 27.66 -12.07
N PRO A 268 -37.36 28.56 -12.94
CA PRO A 268 -36.03 28.39 -13.53
C PRO A 268 -34.91 28.30 -12.47
N ALA A 269 -35.06 28.97 -11.33
CA ALA A 269 -34.08 28.88 -10.23
C ALA A 269 -34.03 27.50 -9.60
N LEU A 270 -35.18 26.83 -9.40
CA LEU A 270 -35.23 25.47 -8.86
C LEU A 270 -34.74 24.44 -9.88
N VAL A 271 -35.02 24.64 -11.18
CA VAL A 271 -34.51 23.77 -12.25
C VAL A 271 -32.98 23.85 -12.33
N LEU A 272 -32.41 25.06 -12.26
CA LEU A 272 -30.96 25.27 -12.20
C LEU A 272 -30.35 24.66 -10.93
N ALA A 273 -31.03 24.75 -9.77
CA ALA A 273 -30.57 24.11 -8.54
C ALA A 273 -30.55 22.56 -8.66
N THR A 274 -31.57 21.97 -9.30
CA THR A 274 -31.61 20.52 -9.56
C THR A 274 -30.52 20.10 -10.54
N ALA A 275 -30.36 20.81 -11.66
CA ALA A 275 -29.32 20.53 -12.64
C ALA A 275 -27.91 20.64 -12.02
N GLY A 276 -27.67 21.69 -11.22
CA GLY A 276 -26.40 21.85 -10.49
C GLY A 276 -26.15 20.71 -9.49
N THR A 277 -27.19 20.25 -8.78
CA THR A 277 -27.07 19.11 -7.86
C THR A 277 -26.77 17.81 -8.59
N VAL A 278 -27.38 17.57 -9.76
CA VAL A 278 -27.09 16.40 -10.60
C VAL A 278 -25.65 16.43 -11.10
N VAL A 279 -25.19 17.56 -11.65
CA VAL A 279 -23.81 17.72 -12.12
C VAL A 279 -22.81 17.51 -10.98
N LEU A 280 -23.04 18.13 -9.83
CA LEU A 280 -22.19 17.97 -8.65
C LEU A 280 -22.11 16.51 -8.20
N THR A 281 -23.24 15.81 -8.15
CA THR A 281 -23.30 14.40 -7.76
C THR A 281 -22.59 13.51 -8.78
N ALA A 282 -22.78 13.76 -10.08
CA ALA A 282 -22.12 13.01 -11.15
C ALA A 282 -20.60 13.21 -11.14
N VAL A 283 -20.14 14.46 -10.94
CA VAL A 283 -18.71 14.79 -10.84
C VAL A 283 -18.11 14.15 -9.59
N ALA A 284 -18.77 14.25 -8.42
CA ALA A 284 -18.32 13.60 -7.19
C ALA A 284 -18.23 12.07 -7.35
N ALA A 285 -19.23 11.44 -7.98
CA ALA A 285 -19.23 10.01 -8.26
C ALA A 285 -18.13 9.60 -9.25
N ALA A 286 -17.89 10.40 -10.30
CA ALA A 286 -16.83 10.17 -11.27
C ALA A 286 -15.44 10.27 -10.62
N LEU A 287 -15.23 11.24 -9.72
CA LEU A 287 -13.99 11.39 -8.97
C LEU A 287 -13.75 10.23 -8.02
N LEU A 288 -14.75 9.81 -7.24
CA LEU A 288 -14.63 8.65 -6.37
C LEU A 288 -14.34 7.36 -7.15
N THR A 289 -14.93 7.22 -8.34
CA THR A 289 -14.68 6.07 -9.23
C THR A 289 -13.26 6.13 -9.81
N ALA A 290 -12.82 7.31 -10.22
CA ALA A 290 -11.44 7.52 -10.64
C ALA A 290 -10.48 7.22 -9.50
N HIS A 291 -10.73 7.70 -8.28
CA HIS A 291 -9.89 7.46 -7.10
C HIS A 291 -9.79 5.98 -6.78
N ALA A 292 -10.90 5.25 -6.69
CA ALA A 292 -10.88 3.80 -6.45
C ALA A 292 -10.01 3.07 -7.48
N GLY A 293 -10.15 3.43 -8.77
CA GLY A 293 -9.35 2.82 -9.83
C GLY A 293 -7.88 3.25 -9.87
N HIS A 294 -7.50 4.41 -9.30
CA HIS A 294 -6.09 4.81 -9.18
C HIS A 294 -5.41 4.13 -8.00
N ILE A 295 -6.12 3.92 -6.89
CA ILE A 295 -5.60 3.20 -5.72
C ILE A 295 -5.44 1.71 -6.06
N GLU A 296 -6.41 1.10 -6.72
CA GLU A 296 -6.32 -0.29 -7.18
C GLU A 296 -5.10 -0.48 -8.12
N ARG A 297 -4.91 0.42 -9.09
CA ARG A 297 -3.72 0.41 -9.96
C ARG A 297 -2.42 0.68 -9.20
N ALA A 298 -2.39 1.63 -8.28
CA ALA A 298 -1.20 1.90 -7.47
C ALA A 298 -0.80 0.69 -6.63
N LYS A 299 -1.79 -0.07 -6.13
CA LYS A 299 -1.57 -1.30 -5.38
C LYS A 299 -1.12 -2.45 -6.28
N GLU A 300 -1.96 -2.85 -7.23
CA GLU A 300 -1.74 -4.07 -8.05
C GLU A 300 -0.59 -3.85 -9.06
N ASP A 301 -0.68 -2.80 -9.87
CA ASP A 301 0.31 -2.51 -10.93
C ASP A 301 1.61 -1.89 -10.36
N GLY A 302 1.57 -1.34 -9.14
CA GLY A 302 2.71 -0.69 -8.48
C GLY A 302 3.27 -1.51 -7.31
N PHE A 303 2.64 -1.39 -6.15
CA PHE A 303 3.15 -1.93 -4.87
C PHE A 303 3.38 -3.45 -4.89
N ASP A 304 2.35 -4.23 -5.21
CA ASP A 304 2.40 -5.69 -5.18
C ASP A 304 3.45 -6.22 -6.18
N SER A 305 3.52 -5.59 -7.36
CA SER A 305 4.50 -5.88 -8.39
C SER A 305 5.93 -5.58 -7.94
N ILE A 306 6.21 -4.40 -7.36
CA ILE A 306 7.55 -4.06 -6.84
C ILE A 306 7.97 -5.03 -5.73
N LEU A 307 7.06 -5.39 -4.84
CA LEU A 307 7.31 -6.31 -3.75
C LEU A 307 7.64 -7.72 -4.27
N ALA A 308 6.84 -8.23 -5.21
CA ALA A 308 7.08 -9.53 -5.85
C ALA A 308 8.45 -9.56 -6.57
N LEU A 309 8.78 -8.52 -7.34
CA LEU A 309 10.06 -8.43 -8.05
C LEU A 309 11.26 -8.27 -7.10
N SER A 310 11.10 -7.52 -6.01
CA SER A 310 12.13 -7.44 -4.97
C SER A 310 12.38 -8.79 -4.32
N ARG A 311 11.34 -9.60 -4.08
CA ARG A 311 11.46 -10.96 -3.55
C ARG A 311 12.14 -11.89 -4.56
N ALA A 312 11.74 -11.80 -5.84
CA ALA A 312 12.37 -12.55 -6.92
C ALA A 312 13.87 -12.25 -7.01
N ARG A 313 14.27 -10.97 -6.94
CA ARG A 313 15.68 -10.54 -6.94
C ARG A 313 16.44 -11.15 -5.78
N ALA A 314 15.90 -10.98 -4.58
CA ALA A 314 16.43 -11.51 -3.33
C ALA A 314 16.67 -13.04 -3.39
N ILE A 315 15.65 -13.80 -3.80
CA ILE A 315 15.72 -15.25 -3.89
C ILE A 315 16.70 -15.69 -4.99
N SER A 316 16.75 -14.96 -6.10
CA SER A 316 17.69 -15.25 -7.19
C SER A 316 19.15 -15.06 -6.76
N HIS A 317 19.47 -13.99 -6.00
CA HIS A 317 20.81 -13.80 -5.43
C HIS A 317 21.18 -14.93 -4.47
N ASN A 318 20.20 -15.39 -3.68
CA ASN A 318 20.41 -16.53 -2.79
C ASN A 318 20.66 -17.84 -3.56
N ALA A 319 19.92 -18.09 -4.64
CA ALA A 319 20.16 -19.22 -5.53
C ALA A 319 21.55 -19.12 -6.20
N PHE A 320 21.93 -17.94 -6.68
CA PHE A 320 23.25 -17.69 -7.28
C PHE A 320 24.41 -17.92 -6.30
N ALA A 321 24.17 -17.69 -5.01
CA ALA A 321 25.12 -18.06 -3.96
C ALA A 321 25.17 -19.58 -3.73
N ASP A 322 24.04 -20.30 -3.82
CA ASP A 322 24.03 -21.76 -3.72
C ASP A 322 24.75 -22.45 -4.88
N GLU A 323 24.75 -21.87 -6.08
CA GLU A 323 25.60 -22.31 -7.20
C GLU A 323 27.10 -22.25 -6.83
N SER A 324 27.55 -21.15 -6.21
CA SER A 324 28.93 -21.08 -5.69
C SER A 324 29.17 -22.15 -4.62
N ARG A 325 28.22 -22.37 -3.71
CA ARG A 325 28.36 -23.36 -2.64
C ARG A 325 28.43 -24.80 -3.14
N PHE A 326 27.68 -25.12 -4.19
CA PHE A 326 27.80 -26.40 -4.89
C PHE A 326 29.23 -26.66 -5.38
N LEU A 327 29.91 -25.62 -5.88
CA LEU A 327 31.33 -25.68 -6.28
C LEU A 327 32.33 -25.52 -5.13
N LEU A 328 31.90 -25.18 -3.92
CA LEU A 328 32.77 -25.03 -2.74
C LEU A 328 32.76 -26.25 -1.83
N ASP A 329 31.59 -26.84 -1.64
CA ASP A 329 31.35 -27.88 -0.65
C ASP A 329 30.67 -29.11 -1.30
N PRO A 330 31.49 -30.01 -1.89
CA PRO A 330 30.99 -31.27 -2.45
C PRO A 330 30.22 -32.12 -1.44
N GLY A 331 30.55 -32.03 -0.14
CA GLY A 331 29.92 -32.83 0.90
C GLY A 331 28.45 -32.50 1.16
N ARG A 332 27.97 -31.34 0.65
CA ARG A 332 26.56 -30.91 0.72
C ARG A 332 25.97 -30.62 -0.67
N ALA A 333 26.59 -31.12 -1.75
CA ALA A 333 26.17 -30.85 -3.14
C ALA A 333 24.67 -31.10 -3.37
N ASP A 334 24.16 -32.27 -2.97
CA ASP A 334 22.73 -32.63 -3.11
C ASP A 334 21.81 -31.64 -2.39
N THR A 335 22.24 -31.11 -1.23
CA THR A 335 21.47 -30.09 -0.51
C THR A 335 21.43 -28.80 -1.31
N TYR A 336 22.55 -28.36 -1.89
CA TYR A 336 22.60 -27.16 -2.72
C TYR A 336 21.80 -27.30 -4.01
N ASP A 337 21.78 -28.48 -4.63
CA ASP A 337 20.91 -28.77 -5.78
C ASP A 337 19.43 -28.59 -5.41
N GLN A 338 18.99 -29.17 -4.30
CA GLN A 338 17.60 -29.09 -3.83
C GLN A 338 17.20 -27.66 -3.50
N VAL A 339 18.00 -26.94 -2.69
CA VAL A 339 17.65 -25.56 -2.33
C VAL A 339 17.73 -24.59 -3.50
N TYR A 340 18.59 -24.86 -4.49
CA TYR A 340 18.64 -24.09 -5.73
C TYR A 340 17.37 -24.33 -6.56
N LEU A 341 16.93 -25.59 -6.67
CA LEU A 341 15.70 -25.94 -7.36
C LEU A 341 14.48 -25.28 -6.70
N ASP A 342 14.34 -25.38 -5.38
CA ASP A 342 13.24 -24.79 -4.63
C ASP A 342 13.14 -23.27 -4.87
N LYS A 343 14.29 -22.59 -4.86
CA LYS A 343 14.36 -21.14 -5.14
C LYS A 343 14.02 -20.84 -6.59
N SER A 344 14.56 -21.60 -7.53
CA SER A 344 14.29 -21.41 -8.96
C SER A 344 12.81 -21.63 -9.30
N LEU A 345 12.17 -22.61 -8.66
CA LEU A 345 10.73 -22.86 -8.75
C LEU A 345 9.89 -21.71 -8.17
N SER A 346 10.35 -21.03 -7.12
CA SER A 346 9.64 -19.85 -6.60
C SER A 346 9.71 -18.64 -7.55
N VAL A 347 10.79 -18.51 -8.33
CA VAL A 347 10.97 -17.43 -9.32
C VAL A 347 10.15 -17.73 -10.58
N VAL A 348 10.35 -18.92 -11.17
CA VAL A 348 9.54 -19.43 -12.28
C VAL A 348 9.21 -20.88 -12.00
N TYR A 349 7.93 -21.20 -11.92
CA TYR A 349 7.42 -22.57 -11.81
C TYR A 349 6.85 -22.99 -13.17
N PRO A 350 7.64 -23.64 -14.05
CA PRO A 350 7.11 -24.15 -15.30
C PRO A 350 6.24 -25.39 -15.05
N ASP A 351 5.23 -25.61 -15.90
CA ASP A 351 4.47 -26.86 -15.86
C ASP A 351 5.36 -28.04 -16.26
N MET A 352 5.59 -28.95 -15.31
CA MET A 352 6.42 -30.14 -15.51
C MET A 352 5.60 -31.40 -15.81
N GLY A 353 4.27 -31.35 -15.73
CA GLY A 353 3.40 -32.51 -15.82
C GLY A 353 3.74 -33.57 -14.77
N ASP A 354 3.76 -34.84 -15.18
CA ASP A 354 4.07 -35.99 -14.31
C ASP A 354 5.58 -36.22 -14.09
N ARG A 355 6.45 -35.31 -14.57
CA ARG A 355 7.91 -35.48 -14.44
C ARG A 355 8.37 -35.22 -13.01
N PRO A 356 9.36 -35.99 -12.50
CA PRO A 356 9.94 -35.75 -11.19
C PRO A 356 10.51 -34.33 -11.03
N LEU A 357 10.31 -33.73 -9.85
CA LEU A 357 10.91 -32.45 -9.46
C LEU A 357 12.43 -32.61 -9.28
N ASN A 358 13.20 -32.30 -10.32
CA ASN A 358 14.65 -32.25 -10.29
C ASN A 358 15.16 -31.16 -11.26
N LEU A 359 16.43 -30.80 -11.16
CA LEU A 359 17.03 -29.72 -11.96
C LEU A 359 16.99 -30.00 -13.47
N GLU A 360 17.28 -31.23 -13.89
CA GLU A 360 17.27 -31.63 -15.30
C GLU A 360 15.89 -31.36 -15.95
N ASN A 361 14.82 -31.83 -15.29
CA ASN A 361 13.46 -31.60 -15.77
C ASN A 361 13.06 -30.13 -15.69
N TYR A 362 13.53 -29.42 -14.66
CA TYR A 362 13.29 -27.99 -14.48
C TYR A 362 13.87 -27.17 -15.64
N TYR A 363 15.14 -27.35 -16.01
CA TYR A 363 15.76 -26.61 -17.11
C TYR A 363 15.01 -26.85 -18.43
N ALA A 364 14.68 -28.10 -18.73
CA ALA A 364 13.95 -28.47 -19.93
C ALA A 364 12.54 -27.85 -19.97
N ALA A 365 11.81 -27.90 -18.84
CA ALA A 365 10.47 -27.32 -18.72
C ALA A 365 10.51 -25.79 -18.82
N LEU A 366 11.47 -25.13 -18.15
CA LEU A 366 11.66 -23.69 -18.18
C LEU A 366 11.91 -23.20 -19.60
N GLN A 367 12.84 -23.84 -20.33
CA GLN A 367 13.13 -23.48 -21.71
C GLN A 367 11.89 -23.58 -22.60
N GLY A 368 11.11 -24.65 -22.46
CA GLY A 368 9.86 -24.82 -23.23
C GLY A 368 8.81 -23.76 -22.89
N ALA A 369 8.60 -23.50 -21.59
CA ALA A 369 7.62 -22.54 -21.10
C ALA A 369 7.94 -21.11 -21.56
N LEU A 370 9.20 -20.68 -21.44
CA LEU A 370 9.63 -19.34 -21.84
C LEU A 370 9.70 -19.16 -23.36
N ALA A 371 9.99 -20.21 -24.12
CA ALA A 371 9.96 -20.14 -25.59
C ALA A 371 8.53 -20.01 -26.15
N ALA A 372 7.53 -20.54 -25.44
CA ALA A 372 6.12 -20.49 -25.85
C ALA A 372 5.40 -19.20 -25.43
N TYR A 373 5.99 -18.42 -24.51
CA TYR A 373 5.37 -17.24 -23.93
C TYR A 373 5.84 -15.95 -24.62
N GLU A 374 4.88 -15.10 -25.01
CA GLU A 374 5.12 -13.77 -25.52
C GLU A 374 4.38 -12.74 -24.65
N PRO A 375 5.09 -11.88 -23.89
CA PRO A 375 4.46 -10.89 -23.03
C PRO A 375 3.52 -9.92 -23.79
N GLY A 376 2.44 -9.48 -23.14
CA GLY A 376 1.51 -8.49 -23.68
C GLY A 376 0.53 -9.01 -24.75
N THR A 377 0.50 -10.31 -25.05
CA THR A 377 -0.50 -10.89 -25.96
C THR A 377 -1.87 -11.13 -25.31
N GLY A 378 -1.98 -11.02 -23.98
CA GLY A 378 -3.19 -11.32 -23.22
C GLY A 378 -3.48 -12.82 -23.10
N ARG A 379 -2.46 -13.67 -23.31
CA ARG A 379 -2.53 -15.11 -23.05
C ARG A 379 -1.91 -15.37 -21.68
N ASP A 380 -2.48 -16.31 -20.95
CA ASP A 380 -1.95 -16.73 -19.66
C ASP A 380 -0.55 -17.32 -19.82
N ALA A 381 0.32 -17.05 -18.85
CA ALA A 381 1.67 -17.59 -18.83
C ALA A 381 1.61 -19.11 -18.56
N PRO A 382 2.40 -19.94 -19.28
CA PRO A 382 2.48 -21.38 -19.03
C PRO A 382 3.36 -21.72 -17.81
N PHE A 383 3.48 -20.80 -16.85
CA PHE A 383 4.31 -20.91 -15.67
C PHE A 383 3.75 -20.03 -14.54
N LEU A 384 4.03 -20.43 -13.30
CA LEU A 384 3.70 -19.69 -12.07
C LEU A 384 4.99 -19.13 -11.41
N GLY A 385 4.90 -18.76 -10.14
CA GLY A 385 5.99 -18.11 -9.39
C GLY A 385 5.96 -16.59 -9.53
N PHE A 386 6.94 -15.90 -8.97
CA PHE A 386 6.97 -14.43 -8.99
C PHE A 386 6.88 -13.85 -10.41
N PHE A 387 7.48 -14.51 -11.40
CA PHE A 387 7.36 -14.07 -12.79
C PHE A 387 6.08 -14.52 -13.48
N GLY A 388 5.39 -15.55 -12.97
CA GLY A 388 4.02 -15.85 -13.38
C GLY A 388 3.05 -14.75 -12.93
N ASP A 389 3.20 -14.26 -11.70
CA ASP A 389 2.42 -13.13 -11.19
C ASP A 389 2.69 -11.86 -12.01
N ALA A 390 3.96 -11.54 -12.25
CA ALA A 390 4.33 -10.40 -13.11
C ALA A 390 3.83 -10.56 -14.56
N ALA A 391 3.84 -11.78 -15.10
CA ALA A 391 3.30 -12.07 -16.43
C ALA A 391 1.78 -11.91 -16.52
N SER A 392 1.06 -12.16 -15.43
CA SER A 392 -0.39 -11.96 -15.35
C SER A 392 -0.77 -10.47 -15.31
N ALA A 393 0.06 -9.65 -14.66
CA ALA A 393 -0.10 -8.20 -14.58
C ALA A 393 0.38 -7.47 -15.86
N ALA A 394 1.36 -8.04 -16.57
CA ALA A 394 2.06 -7.39 -17.67
C ALA A 394 1.15 -6.88 -18.80
N ARG A 395 1.10 -5.56 -18.97
CA ARG A 395 0.42 -4.91 -20.09
C ARG A 395 1.35 -4.70 -21.29
N ARG A 396 0.76 -4.43 -22.46
CA ARG A 396 1.49 -4.11 -23.69
C ARG A 396 2.37 -2.88 -23.51
N GLY A 397 3.52 -2.85 -24.21
CA GLY A 397 4.45 -1.72 -24.21
C GLY A 397 5.64 -1.96 -23.30
N ARG A 398 6.07 -0.90 -22.57
CA ARG A 398 7.33 -0.93 -21.79
C ARG A 398 7.42 -2.09 -20.79
N GLU A 399 6.30 -2.41 -20.15
CA GLU A 399 6.22 -3.47 -19.14
C GLU A 399 6.44 -4.85 -19.75
N ALA A 400 5.66 -5.22 -20.78
CA ALA A 400 5.87 -6.43 -21.56
C ALA A 400 7.30 -6.54 -22.12
N ASP A 401 7.87 -5.45 -22.64
CA ASP A 401 9.23 -5.44 -23.16
C ASP A 401 10.27 -5.66 -22.05
N ALA A 402 10.08 -5.06 -20.87
CA ALA A 402 10.95 -5.24 -19.71
C ALA A 402 10.86 -6.67 -19.16
N LEU A 403 9.64 -7.22 -19.02
CA LEU A 403 9.42 -8.60 -18.60
C LEU A 403 10.07 -9.59 -19.57
N LYS A 404 9.93 -9.37 -20.89
CA LYS A 404 10.57 -10.21 -21.91
C LYS A 404 12.09 -10.24 -21.75
N ARG A 405 12.72 -9.09 -21.52
CA ARG A 405 14.17 -9.00 -21.27
C ARG A 405 14.56 -9.74 -20.00
N THR A 406 13.81 -9.56 -18.91
CA THR A 406 14.05 -10.24 -17.63
C THR A 406 13.95 -11.76 -17.75
N LEU A 407 12.89 -12.28 -18.39
CA LEU A 407 12.71 -13.72 -18.62
C LEU A 407 13.83 -14.30 -19.51
N THR A 408 14.24 -13.56 -20.55
CA THR A 408 15.33 -13.98 -21.43
C THR A 408 16.66 -14.05 -20.68
N ALA A 409 16.97 -13.05 -19.86
CA ALA A 409 18.18 -13.03 -19.05
C ALA A 409 18.16 -14.10 -17.95
N TYR A 410 17.00 -14.36 -17.33
CA TYR A 410 16.82 -15.45 -16.37
C TYR A 410 17.08 -16.82 -17.01
N LEU A 411 16.58 -17.06 -18.22
CA LEU A 411 16.87 -18.29 -18.96
C LEU A 411 18.37 -18.48 -19.24
N ALA A 412 19.09 -17.39 -19.50
CA ALA A 412 20.54 -17.43 -19.68
C ALA A 412 21.26 -17.86 -18.40
N VAL A 413 20.86 -17.32 -17.23
CA VAL A 413 21.38 -17.74 -15.92
C VAL A 413 21.17 -19.25 -15.71
N GLN A 414 19.96 -19.75 -15.96
CA GLN A 414 19.62 -21.16 -15.73
C GLN A 414 20.38 -22.11 -16.67
N ARG A 415 20.61 -21.71 -17.93
CA ARG A 415 21.44 -22.49 -18.88
C ARG A 415 22.91 -22.53 -18.45
N THR A 416 23.42 -21.44 -17.90
CA THR A 416 24.80 -21.37 -17.42
C THR A 416 24.99 -22.22 -16.16
N ASP A 417 24.02 -22.23 -15.25
CA ASP A 417 24.00 -23.12 -14.08
C ASP A 417 23.94 -24.60 -14.49
N GLU A 418 23.09 -24.95 -15.47
CA GLU A 418 23.03 -26.30 -16.05
C GLU A 418 24.40 -26.75 -16.59
N GLU A 419 25.10 -25.90 -17.34
CA GLU A 419 26.45 -26.17 -17.85
C GLU A 419 27.46 -26.35 -16.70
N ILE A 420 27.43 -25.49 -15.68
CA ILE A 420 28.32 -25.57 -14.51
C ILE A 420 28.15 -26.90 -13.80
N ARG A 421 26.91 -27.31 -13.53
CA ARG A 421 26.61 -28.58 -12.85
C ARG A 421 26.99 -29.77 -13.71
N ARG A 422 26.76 -29.71 -15.03
CA ARG A 422 27.19 -30.77 -15.96
C ARG A 422 28.70 -30.95 -15.94
N ARG A 423 29.48 -29.87 -16.04
CA ARG A 423 30.95 -29.90 -15.97
C ARG A 423 31.46 -30.47 -14.65
N ALA A 424 30.85 -30.06 -13.54
CA ALA A 424 31.19 -30.60 -12.22
C ALA A 424 30.91 -32.11 -12.12
N ALA A 425 29.78 -32.58 -12.65
CA ALA A 425 29.42 -34.00 -12.68
C ALA A 425 30.35 -34.84 -13.59
N GLU A 426 30.85 -34.25 -14.68
CA GLU A 426 31.86 -34.85 -15.56
C GLU A 426 33.27 -34.88 -14.96
N GLY A 427 33.48 -34.26 -13.78
CA GLY A 427 34.77 -34.16 -13.11
C GLY A 427 35.63 -32.96 -13.56
N ASP A 428 35.15 -32.15 -14.50
CA ASP A 428 35.83 -30.94 -14.99
C ASP A 428 35.50 -29.72 -14.11
N ARG A 429 35.92 -29.81 -12.83
CA ARG A 429 35.63 -28.77 -11.84
C ARG A 429 36.31 -27.44 -12.16
N ALA A 430 37.48 -27.48 -12.80
CA ALA A 430 38.19 -26.27 -13.21
C ALA A 430 37.40 -25.48 -14.27
N ALA A 431 36.80 -26.15 -15.26
CA ALA A 431 35.93 -25.48 -16.22
C ALA A 431 34.64 -24.95 -15.56
N ALA A 432 34.05 -25.72 -14.63
CA ALA A 432 32.87 -25.27 -13.88
C ALA A 432 33.16 -23.99 -13.09
N ILE A 433 34.29 -23.92 -12.38
CA ILE A 433 34.74 -22.73 -11.65
C ILE A 433 35.03 -21.58 -12.63
N GLY A 434 35.67 -21.87 -13.76
CA GLY A 434 35.94 -20.90 -14.82
C GLY A 434 34.65 -20.25 -15.36
N LEU A 435 33.62 -21.05 -15.63
CA LEU A 435 32.29 -20.57 -16.05
C LEU A 435 31.60 -19.76 -14.96
N ARG A 436 31.66 -20.25 -13.71
CA ARG A 436 31.06 -19.58 -12.56
C ARG A 436 31.67 -18.19 -12.32
N MET A 437 32.97 -18.06 -12.56
CA MET A 437 33.73 -16.86 -12.24
C MET A 437 33.98 -15.95 -13.45
N ASN A 438 33.62 -16.32 -14.68
CA ASN A 438 33.92 -15.48 -15.84
C ASN A 438 33.04 -14.20 -15.87
N ARG A 439 33.70 -13.04 -16.02
CA ARG A 439 33.08 -11.69 -16.00
C ARG A 439 32.49 -11.25 -17.33
N THR A 440 32.99 -11.82 -18.43
CA THR A 440 32.66 -11.42 -19.81
C THR A 440 31.69 -12.37 -20.48
N ALA A 441 31.58 -13.59 -19.95
CA ALA A 441 30.65 -14.63 -20.34
C ALA A 441 30.46 -15.54 -19.13
N GLY A 442 29.38 -16.33 -19.07
CA GLY A 442 29.14 -17.24 -17.96
C GLY A 442 28.44 -16.56 -16.77
N ALA A 443 28.57 -17.15 -15.58
CA ALA A 443 27.55 -16.97 -14.55
C ALA A 443 27.51 -15.54 -13.98
N LEU A 444 28.67 -14.91 -13.71
CA LEU A 444 28.70 -13.52 -13.25
C LEU A 444 28.15 -12.55 -14.29
N HIS A 445 28.44 -12.77 -15.57
CA HIS A 445 27.94 -11.94 -16.66
C HIS A 445 26.42 -12.07 -16.81
N ASP A 446 25.93 -13.31 -16.91
CA ASP A 446 24.51 -13.59 -17.18
C ASP A 446 23.64 -13.18 -16.00
N PHE A 447 24.15 -13.39 -14.77
CA PHE A 447 23.46 -12.96 -13.57
C PHE A 447 23.42 -11.44 -13.42
N ALA A 448 24.51 -10.73 -13.77
CA ALA A 448 24.50 -9.26 -13.80
C ALA A 448 23.51 -8.70 -14.84
N ALA A 449 23.44 -9.33 -16.02
CA ALA A 449 22.46 -8.96 -17.04
C ALA A 449 21.01 -9.19 -16.58
N TYR A 450 20.77 -10.30 -15.88
CA TYR A 450 19.48 -10.60 -15.27
C TYR A 450 19.10 -9.62 -14.15
N ASP A 451 20.02 -9.33 -13.23
CA ASP A 451 19.80 -8.38 -12.14
C ASP A 451 19.47 -6.97 -12.68
N ALA A 452 20.19 -6.52 -13.70
CA ALA A 452 19.92 -5.26 -14.38
C ALA A 452 18.56 -5.24 -15.11
N ALA A 453 18.17 -6.34 -15.77
CA ALA A 453 16.87 -6.45 -16.41
C ALA A 453 15.72 -6.44 -15.40
N LEU A 454 15.89 -7.13 -14.27
CA LEU A 454 14.93 -7.16 -13.17
C LEU A 454 14.78 -5.80 -12.49
N ASP A 455 15.89 -5.06 -12.30
CA ASP A 455 15.85 -3.70 -11.78
C ASP A 455 15.13 -2.73 -12.73
N ALA A 456 15.38 -2.86 -14.04
CA ALA A 456 14.68 -2.09 -15.07
C ALA A 456 13.17 -2.40 -15.09
N LEU A 457 12.77 -3.67 -14.96
CA LEU A 457 11.36 -4.05 -14.83
C LEU A 457 10.74 -3.45 -13.56
N THR A 458 11.45 -3.54 -12.43
CA THR A 458 11.01 -2.92 -11.17
C THR A 458 10.83 -1.41 -11.32
N SER A 459 11.73 -0.74 -12.06
CA SER A 459 11.61 0.69 -12.35
C SER A 459 10.37 1.04 -13.17
N VAL A 460 9.92 0.17 -14.09
CA VAL A 460 8.68 0.42 -14.85
C VAL A 460 7.46 0.47 -13.91
N HIS A 461 7.41 -0.41 -12.91
CA HIS A 461 6.34 -0.40 -11.89
C HIS A 461 6.47 0.78 -10.92
N ARG A 462 7.71 1.20 -10.58
CA ARG A 462 7.93 2.43 -9.80
C ARG A 462 7.43 3.67 -10.52
N ASP A 463 7.74 3.82 -11.81
CA ASP A 463 7.22 4.93 -12.62
C ASP A 463 5.68 4.94 -12.61
N ALA A 464 5.05 3.77 -12.76
CA ALA A 464 3.60 3.65 -12.75
C ALA A 464 2.97 4.01 -11.40
N LEU A 465 3.62 3.63 -10.30
CA LEU A 465 3.23 4.02 -8.94
C LEU A 465 3.36 5.54 -8.74
N ASP A 466 4.51 6.12 -9.11
CA ASP A 466 4.78 7.56 -8.99
C ASP A 466 3.79 8.39 -9.83
N ASP A 467 3.46 7.92 -11.04
CA ASP A 467 2.44 8.53 -11.89
C ASP A 467 1.04 8.43 -11.27
N ALA A 468 0.68 7.29 -10.67
CA ALA A 468 -0.61 7.11 -10.00
C ALA A 468 -0.74 8.03 -8.76
N VAL A 469 0.32 8.15 -7.97
CA VAL A 469 0.40 9.05 -6.82
C VAL A 469 0.32 10.51 -7.27
N THR A 470 1.08 10.90 -8.29
CA THR A 470 1.09 12.27 -8.83
C THR A 470 -0.28 12.65 -9.43
N ALA A 471 -0.93 11.72 -10.12
CA ALA A 471 -2.27 11.91 -10.66
C ALA A 471 -3.32 12.09 -9.53
N ALA A 472 -3.18 11.32 -8.45
CA ALA A 472 -4.03 11.46 -7.28
C ALA A 472 -3.84 12.82 -6.60
N ASP A 473 -2.59 13.27 -6.40
CA ASP A 473 -2.26 14.59 -5.84
C ASP A 473 -2.73 15.76 -6.74
N GLY A 474 -2.55 15.62 -8.06
CA GLY A 474 -2.90 16.63 -9.06
C GLY A 474 -4.41 16.84 -9.18
N GLY A 475 -5.20 15.76 -9.11
CA GLY A 475 -6.67 15.81 -9.18
C GLY A 475 -7.33 16.55 -8.01
N LEU A 476 -6.63 16.66 -6.88
CA LEU A 476 -7.15 17.27 -5.64
C LEU A 476 -6.83 18.77 -5.52
N ARG A 477 -5.99 19.34 -6.39
CA ARG A 477 -5.66 20.78 -6.41
C ARG A 477 -6.85 21.60 -6.93
N GLY A 478 -7.42 22.44 -6.07
CA GLY A 478 -8.58 23.30 -6.36
C GLY A 478 -9.94 22.69 -5.98
N TRP A 479 -9.95 21.40 -5.60
CA TRP A 479 -11.18 20.67 -5.28
C TRP A 479 -11.81 21.03 -3.94
N THR A 480 -11.15 21.79 -3.07
CA THR A 480 -11.80 22.32 -1.85
C THR A 480 -12.72 23.49 -2.14
N ALA A 481 -12.41 24.31 -3.15
CA ALA A 481 -13.11 25.56 -3.40
C ALA A 481 -14.29 25.41 -4.38
N VAL A 482 -14.10 24.66 -5.46
CA VAL A 482 -15.10 24.50 -6.54
C VAL A 482 -16.42 23.87 -6.07
N PRO A 483 -16.43 22.78 -5.28
CA PRO A 483 -17.67 22.12 -4.86
C PRO A 483 -18.34 22.85 -3.71
N ALA A 484 -17.56 23.46 -2.81
CA ALA A 484 -18.09 24.35 -1.78
C ALA A 484 -18.82 25.54 -2.42
N ALA A 485 -18.22 26.15 -3.45
CA ALA A 485 -18.85 27.21 -4.24
C ALA A 485 -20.11 26.72 -4.98
N ALA A 486 -20.07 25.50 -5.55
CA ALA A 486 -21.21 24.92 -6.25
C ALA A 486 -22.39 24.61 -5.31
N VAL A 487 -22.15 24.03 -4.14
CA VAL A 487 -23.19 23.79 -3.12
C VAL A 487 -23.78 25.11 -2.61
N ALA A 488 -22.93 26.11 -2.37
CA ALA A 488 -23.39 27.45 -1.98
C ALA A 488 -24.29 28.07 -3.06
N ALA A 489 -23.92 27.95 -4.34
CA ALA A 489 -24.71 28.44 -5.46
C ALA A 489 -26.07 27.71 -5.58
N THR A 490 -26.12 26.39 -5.45
CA THR A 490 -27.38 25.63 -5.49
C THR A 490 -28.29 25.95 -4.30
N ALA A 491 -27.73 26.19 -3.11
CA ALA A 491 -28.47 26.60 -1.92
C ALA A 491 -29.08 28.00 -2.11
N LEU A 492 -28.31 28.95 -2.65
CA LEU A 492 -28.78 30.29 -2.98
C LEU A 492 -29.90 30.27 -4.03
N LEU A 493 -29.79 29.43 -5.06
CA LEU A 493 -30.83 29.24 -6.07
C LEU A 493 -32.12 28.65 -5.49
N ALA A 494 -32.01 27.70 -4.54
CA ALA A 494 -33.17 27.16 -3.83
C ALA A 494 -33.88 28.23 -2.99
N VAL A 495 -33.13 29.06 -2.26
CA VAL A 495 -33.68 30.19 -1.49
C VAL A 495 -34.32 31.23 -2.42
N ALA A 496 -33.65 31.59 -3.51
CA ALA A 496 -34.16 32.55 -4.50
C ALA A 496 -35.44 32.05 -5.18
N GLY A 497 -35.55 30.75 -5.45
CA GLY A 497 -36.75 30.13 -6.04
C GLY A 497 -37.97 30.18 -5.11
N VAL A 498 -37.77 30.12 -3.79
CA VAL A 498 -38.85 30.10 -2.79
C VAL A 498 -39.25 31.50 -2.32
N ARG A 499 -38.33 32.46 -2.32
CA ARG A 499 -38.51 33.83 -1.79
C ARG A 499 -39.72 34.59 -2.35
N PRO A 500 -40.04 34.59 -3.67
CA PRO A 500 -41.22 35.27 -4.19
C PRO A 500 -42.53 34.71 -3.64
N ARG A 501 -42.60 33.40 -3.38
CA ARG A 501 -43.80 32.73 -2.88
C ARG A 501 -44.02 32.96 -1.40
N LEU A 502 -42.95 33.03 -0.61
CA LEU A 502 -43.04 33.41 0.81
C LEU A 502 -43.39 34.89 1.02
N ALA A 503 -43.13 35.75 0.03
CA ALA A 503 -43.50 37.16 0.06
C ALA A 503 -45.01 37.39 -0.19
N GLU A 504 -45.70 36.47 -0.88
CA GLU A 504 -47.15 36.53 -1.10
C GLU A 504 -47.98 36.26 0.18
N PHE A 505 -47.35 35.81 1.27
CA PHE A 505 -47.98 35.51 2.56
C PHE A 505 -47.50 36.41 3.71
N ARG A 506 -46.84 37.53 3.39
CA ARG A 506 -46.57 38.63 4.33
C ARG A 506 -47.60 39.72 4.10
#